data_AF-A0A174CV38-F1
#
_entry.id   AF-A0A174CV38-F1
#
_cell.length_a   1.000
_cell.length_b   1.000
_cell.length_c   1.000
_cell.angle_alpha   90.00
_cell.angle_beta   90.00
_cell.angle_gamma   90.00
#
_symmetry.space_group_name_H-M   'P 1'
#
loop_
_entity.id
_entity.type
_entity.pdbx_description
1 polymer ?
#
loop_
_entity_poly.entity_id
_entity_poly.type
_entity_poly.pdbx_seq_one_letter_code
_entity_poly.pdbx_strand_id
1 'polypeptide(L)'
;MTEKIGPPPEGIKYPVWAWYRLRTRQARPDLRWVEFRGATKEMVLIELEKEDSQVVLSDEEIWTVAQLNDTAWCRNDEELDWYYNPNTEGKEKFKKESWYRVFEINQAPHVQATFWELRKEEIKKIWKYNK
;
A
#
# COMPACT_ATOMS: atom_id res chain seq x y z
N MET A 1 -0.63 7.64 8.16
CA MET A 1 -2.07 7.94 8.06
C MET A 1 -2.44 9.12 8.93
N THR A 2 -2.55 8.96 10.25
CA THR A 2 -2.98 10.05 11.17
C THR A 2 -2.19 11.34 11.02
N GLU A 3 -0.86 11.24 10.91
CA GLU A 3 0.02 12.40 10.72
C GLU A 3 -0.22 13.14 9.39
N LYS A 4 -0.69 12.45 8.36
CA LYS A 4 -0.78 12.98 6.99
C LYS A 4 -2.19 13.44 6.62
N ILE A 5 -3.20 12.67 7.00
CA ILE A 5 -4.60 12.87 6.60
C ILE A 5 -5.56 12.96 7.80
N GLY A 6 -5.02 13.15 9.01
CA GLY A 6 -5.81 13.24 10.24
C GLY A 6 -6.29 11.89 10.78
N PRO A 7 -6.93 11.88 11.96
CA PRO A 7 -7.49 10.66 12.57
C PRO A 7 -8.65 10.10 11.72
N PRO A 8 -9.00 8.82 11.88
CA PRO A 8 -10.16 8.25 11.22
C PRO A 8 -11.45 8.96 11.68
N PRO A 9 -12.48 9.06 10.81
CA PRO A 9 -13.82 9.46 11.21
C PRO A 9 -14.41 8.55 12.29
N GLU A 10 -15.43 9.05 12.99
CA GLU A 10 -16.12 8.28 14.03
C GLU A 10 -16.65 6.95 13.49
N GLY A 11 -16.40 5.86 14.23
CA GLY A 11 -16.80 4.50 13.85
C GLY A 11 -15.90 3.82 12.81
N ILE A 12 -14.94 4.53 12.20
CA ILE A 12 -13.99 3.94 11.26
C ILE A 12 -12.74 3.44 12.01
N LYS A 13 -12.44 2.15 11.87
CA LYS A 13 -11.29 1.52 12.53
C LYS A 13 -10.11 1.24 11.59
N TYR A 14 -10.40 0.91 10.34
CA TYR A 14 -9.41 0.50 9.36
C TYR A 14 -9.53 1.35 8.11
N PRO A 15 -8.41 1.64 7.43
CA PRO A 15 -8.45 2.35 6.17
C PRO A 15 -9.02 1.46 5.06
N VAL A 16 -9.32 2.09 3.94
CA VAL A 16 -9.52 1.44 2.66
C VAL A 16 -8.19 1.43 1.92
N TRP A 17 -7.88 0.31 1.29
CA TRP A 17 -6.73 0.13 0.41
C TRP A 17 -7.17 0.09 -1.04
N ALA A 18 -6.47 0.84 -1.89
CA ALA A 18 -6.67 0.85 -3.33
C ALA A 18 -5.30 0.87 -4.04
N TRP A 19 -5.28 0.61 -5.35
CA TRP A 19 -4.09 0.79 -6.16
C TRP A 19 -4.11 2.17 -6.84
N TYR A 20 -3.06 2.96 -6.63
CA TYR A 20 -2.80 4.17 -7.41
C TYR A 20 -1.97 3.86 -8.66
N ARG A 21 -0.96 2.99 -8.50
CA ARG A 21 -0.10 2.50 -9.58
C ARG A 21 0.10 1.02 -9.44
N LEU A 22 -0.03 0.28 -10.54
CA LEU A 22 0.19 -1.15 -10.57
C LEU A 22 1.07 -1.52 -11.76
N ARG A 23 2.18 -2.21 -11.51
CA ARG A 23 3.17 -2.59 -12.53
C ARG A 23 3.61 -1.39 -13.37
N THR A 24 3.99 -0.29 -12.71
CA THR A 24 4.41 1.00 -13.29
C THR A 24 3.33 1.82 -13.99
N ARG A 25 2.09 1.31 -14.10
CA ARG A 25 1.00 1.97 -14.81
C ARG A 25 -0.05 2.53 -13.85
N GLN A 26 -0.47 3.77 -14.08
CA GLN A 26 -1.67 4.35 -13.46
C GLN A 26 -2.87 4.04 -14.36
N ALA A 27 -3.20 2.76 -14.47
CA ALA A 27 -4.22 2.28 -15.37
C ALA A 27 -5.02 1.16 -14.72
N ARG A 28 -6.26 1.01 -15.19
CA ARG A 28 -7.18 -0.05 -14.77
C ARG A 28 -6.49 -1.43 -14.83
N PRO A 29 -6.44 -2.19 -13.72
CA PRO A 29 -5.95 -3.56 -13.75
C PRO A 29 -6.83 -4.46 -14.60
N ASP A 30 -6.23 -5.50 -15.19
CA ASP A 30 -6.96 -6.50 -15.97
C ASP A 30 -7.37 -7.67 -15.06
N LEU A 31 -8.67 -7.82 -14.85
CA LEU A 31 -9.24 -8.86 -13.99
C LEU A 31 -9.07 -10.29 -14.55
N ARG A 32 -8.50 -10.46 -15.76
CA ARG A 32 -8.14 -11.77 -16.33
C ARG A 32 -6.76 -12.27 -15.90
N TRP A 33 -6.01 -11.46 -15.16
CA TRP A 33 -4.71 -11.84 -14.60
C TRP A 33 -4.81 -13.08 -13.70
N VAL A 34 -3.70 -13.81 -13.57
CA VAL A 34 -3.67 -15.13 -12.90
C VAL A 34 -4.05 -15.02 -11.42
N GLU A 35 -3.70 -13.90 -10.79
CA GLU A 35 -3.98 -13.54 -9.40
C GLU A 35 -5.49 -13.50 -9.11
N PHE A 36 -6.32 -13.22 -10.11
CA PHE A 36 -7.78 -13.14 -9.97
C PHE A 36 -8.51 -14.40 -10.44
N ARG A 37 -7.80 -15.38 -11.02
CA ARG A 37 -8.42 -16.61 -11.54
C ARG A 37 -9.00 -17.49 -10.44
N GLY A 38 -8.63 -17.30 -9.18
CA GLY A 38 -9.22 -18.04 -8.05
C GLY A 38 -10.61 -17.56 -7.64
N ALA A 39 -11.06 -16.39 -8.11
CA ALA A 39 -12.34 -15.83 -7.68
C ALA A 39 -13.53 -16.70 -8.16
N THR A 40 -14.39 -17.06 -7.21
CA THR A 40 -15.62 -17.85 -7.43
C THR A 40 -16.89 -16.99 -7.44
N LYS A 41 -16.78 -15.71 -7.07
CA LYS A 41 -17.87 -14.74 -7.02
C LYS A 41 -17.64 -13.62 -8.04
N GLU A 42 -18.69 -12.87 -8.37
CA GLU A 42 -18.61 -11.66 -9.19
C GLU A 42 -17.51 -10.74 -8.63
N MET A 43 -16.57 -10.36 -9.48
CA MET A 43 -15.53 -9.41 -9.13
C MET A 43 -15.96 -8.01 -9.57
N VAL A 44 -15.72 -7.04 -8.70
CA VAL A 44 -16.01 -5.64 -8.98
C VAL A 44 -14.72 -4.85 -8.90
N LEU A 45 -14.47 -4.05 -9.94
CA LEU A 45 -13.38 -3.08 -9.95
C LEU A 45 -13.98 -1.68 -9.92
N ILE A 46 -13.47 -0.86 -9.00
CA ILE A 46 -13.93 0.50 -8.77
C ILE A 46 -12.78 1.45 -9.14
N GLU A 47 -13.04 2.38 -10.05
CA GLU A 47 -12.19 3.56 -10.26
C GLU A 47 -12.82 4.71 -9.50
N LEU A 48 -12.00 5.38 -8.69
CA LEU A 48 -12.41 6.48 -7.82
C LEU A 48 -11.41 7.64 -7.93
N GLU A 49 -11.87 8.85 -7.60
CA GLU A 49 -11.04 10.05 -7.48
C GLU A 49 -11.16 10.58 -6.06
N LYS A 50 -10.03 10.94 -5.47
CA LYS A 50 -9.98 11.44 -4.10
C LYS A 50 -8.97 12.57 -4.02
N GLU A 51 -9.26 13.55 -3.17
CA GLU A 51 -8.37 14.68 -2.94
C GLU A 51 -7.02 14.20 -2.37
N ASP A 52 -5.93 14.79 -2.84
CA ASP A 52 -4.57 14.45 -2.37
C ASP A 52 -4.41 14.60 -0.85
N SER A 53 -5.15 15.54 -0.25
CA SER A 53 -5.19 15.77 1.20
C SER A 53 -5.86 14.66 2.01
N GLN A 54 -6.52 13.71 1.36
CA GLN A 54 -7.26 12.61 1.99
C GLN A 54 -6.65 11.23 1.71
N VAL A 55 -5.50 11.18 1.01
CA VAL A 55 -4.84 9.93 0.62
C VAL A 55 -3.40 9.91 1.10
N VAL A 56 -2.94 8.74 1.55
CA VAL A 56 -1.53 8.44 1.72
C VAL A 56 -1.11 7.43 0.68
N LEU A 57 -0.18 7.83 -0.18
CA LEU A 57 0.47 6.95 -1.15
C LEU A 57 1.71 6.32 -0.52
N SER A 58 1.90 5.04 -0.77
CA SER A 58 3.07 4.29 -0.29
C SER A 58 3.41 3.15 -1.23
N ASP A 59 4.66 2.72 -1.21
CA ASP A 59 5.14 1.53 -1.89
C ASP A 59 4.46 0.30 -1.27
N GLU A 60 3.75 -0.46 -2.10
CA GLU A 60 2.98 -1.61 -1.64
C GLU A 60 3.89 -2.78 -1.24
N GLU A 61 4.99 -2.98 -1.96
CA GLU A 61 5.91 -4.09 -1.71
C GLU A 61 6.65 -3.88 -0.40
N ILE A 62 7.23 -2.68 -0.20
CA ILE A 62 7.93 -2.34 1.05
C ILE A 62 6.97 -2.48 2.23
N TRP A 63 5.75 -1.96 2.11
CA TRP A 63 4.76 -2.06 3.19
C TRP A 63 4.45 -3.51 3.56
N THR A 64 4.23 -4.36 2.54
CA THR A 64 3.86 -5.76 2.71
C THR A 64 5.01 -6.57 3.30
N VAL A 65 6.26 -6.35 2.88
CA VAL A 65 7.40 -7.14 3.34
C VAL A 65 7.97 -6.66 4.69
N ALA A 66 7.95 -5.35 4.95
CA ALA A 66 8.53 -4.75 6.15
C ALA A 66 7.48 -4.47 7.23
N GLN A 67 6.71 -3.39 7.13
CA GLN A 67 5.81 -2.91 8.17
C GLN A 67 4.76 -3.93 8.57
N LEU A 68 4.14 -4.59 7.58
CA LEU A 68 3.08 -5.57 7.85
C LEU A 68 3.63 -6.80 8.59
N ASN A 69 4.88 -7.17 8.36
CA ASN A 69 5.53 -8.34 8.95
C ASN A 69 6.45 -8.01 10.14
N ASP A 70 6.46 -6.77 10.62
CA ASP A 70 7.37 -6.27 11.67
C ASP A 70 8.87 -6.53 11.36
N THR A 71 9.27 -6.36 10.10
CA THR A 71 10.68 -6.50 9.67
C THR A 71 11.26 -5.18 9.19
N ALA A 72 12.59 -5.06 9.14
CA ALA A 72 13.28 -3.88 8.62
C ALA A 72 13.38 -3.93 7.09
N TRP A 73 13.31 -2.76 6.44
CA TRP A 73 13.58 -2.63 5.02
C TRP A 73 15.05 -2.27 4.77
N CYS A 74 15.87 -3.25 4.41
CA CYS A 74 17.28 -3.08 4.08
C CYS A 74 17.44 -2.79 2.58
N ARG A 75 18.22 -1.76 2.22
CA ARG A 75 18.44 -1.34 0.82
C ARG A 75 19.47 -2.18 0.08
N ASN A 76 20.36 -2.81 0.82
CA ASN A 76 21.49 -3.57 0.29
C ASN A 76 21.93 -4.65 1.29
N ASP A 77 22.85 -5.49 0.84
CA ASP A 77 23.37 -6.61 1.62
C ASP A 77 24.14 -6.13 2.87
N GLU A 78 24.79 -4.96 2.83
CA GLU A 78 25.51 -4.41 3.99
C GLU A 78 24.54 -4.05 5.14
N GLU A 79 23.43 -3.37 4.84
CA GLU A 79 22.38 -3.09 5.83
C GLU A 79 21.75 -4.39 6.35
N LEU A 80 21.55 -5.38 5.46
CA LEU A 80 20.99 -6.68 5.81
C LEU A 80 21.90 -7.44 6.79
N ASP A 81 23.18 -7.57 6.43
CA ASP A 81 24.20 -8.24 7.24
C ASP A 81 24.34 -7.55 8.60
N TRP A 82 24.37 -6.21 8.62
CA TRP A 82 24.41 -5.43 9.85
C TRP A 82 23.18 -5.67 10.73
N TYR A 83 21.97 -5.67 10.14
CA TYR A 83 20.71 -5.84 10.85
C TYR A 83 20.56 -7.25 11.44
N TYR A 84 21.00 -8.28 10.72
CA TYR A 84 20.91 -9.67 11.19
C TYR A 84 22.11 -10.10 12.05
N ASN A 85 23.19 -9.32 12.13
CA ASN A 85 24.30 -9.60 13.05
C ASN A 85 23.85 -9.56 14.52
N PRO A 86 24.01 -10.63 15.31
CA PRO A 86 23.47 -10.73 16.67
C PRO A 86 24.08 -9.73 17.66
N ASN A 87 25.27 -9.19 17.38
CA ASN A 87 25.99 -8.29 18.29
C ASN A 87 25.64 -6.81 18.07
N THR A 88 24.76 -6.52 17.11
CA THR A 88 24.41 -5.16 16.73
C THR A 88 23.33 -4.58 17.65
N GLU A 89 23.62 -3.41 18.23
CA GLU A 89 22.64 -2.60 18.96
C GLU A 89 21.91 -1.62 18.03
N GLY A 90 20.76 -1.09 18.46
CA GLY A 90 20.02 -0.07 17.70
C GLY A 90 19.12 -0.60 16.56
N LYS A 91 18.97 -1.92 16.43
CA LYS A 91 18.14 -2.56 15.39
C LYS A 91 16.70 -2.06 15.35
N GLU A 92 16.06 -1.92 16.51
CA GLU A 92 14.67 -1.43 16.58
C GLU A 92 14.53 0.01 16.09
N LYS A 93 15.54 0.85 16.34
CA LYS A 93 15.57 2.23 15.83
C LYS A 93 15.73 2.20 14.31
N PHE A 94 16.71 1.45 13.80
CA PHE A 94 16.91 1.28 12.35
C PHE A 94 15.66 0.74 11.66
N LYS A 95 15.01 -0.31 12.21
CA LYS A 95 13.76 -0.88 11.68
C LYS A 95 12.69 0.20 11.53
N LYS A 96 12.41 0.94 12.59
CA LYS A 96 11.38 2.00 12.58
C LYS A 96 11.73 3.14 11.61
N GLU A 97 12.99 3.53 11.52
CA GLU A 97 13.45 4.53 10.55
C GLU A 97 13.33 4.00 9.11
N SER A 98 13.65 2.73 8.88
CA SER A 98 13.56 2.08 7.56
C SER A 98 12.12 2.02 7.05
N TRP A 99 11.12 1.94 7.93
CA TRP A 99 9.70 1.96 7.54
C TRP A 99 9.27 3.25 6.84
N TYR A 100 9.93 4.39 7.09
CA TYR A 100 9.57 5.63 6.38
C TYR A 100 9.98 5.59 4.89
N ARG A 101 10.86 4.66 4.49
CA ARG A 101 11.25 4.46 3.09
C ARG A 101 10.09 4.04 2.19
N VAL A 102 9.00 3.51 2.76
CA VAL A 102 7.76 3.19 2.04
C VAL A 102 7.15 4.40 1.31
N PHE A 103 7.50 5.62 1.72
CA PHE A 103 7.01 6.84 1.07
C PHE A 103 7.89 7.29 -0.11
N GLU A 104 9.00 6.61 -0.38
CA GLU A 104 9.91 6.88 -1.51
C GLU A 104 9.36 6.30 -2.83
N ILE A 105 8.14 6.67 -3.19
CA ILE A 105 7.33 5.99 -4.23
C ILE A 105 7.69 6.32 -5.68
N ASN A 106 8.67 7.20 -5.92
CA ASN A 106 8.95 7.70 -7.27
C ASN A 106 9.28 6.58 -8.26
N GLN A 107 10.06 5.60 -7.82
CA GLN A 107 10.48 4.44 -8.61
C GLN A 107 9.66 3.18 -8.30
N ALA A 108 8.71 3.26 -7.36
CA ALA A 108 7.90 2.12 -6.96
C ALA A 108 7.02 1.63 -8.12
N PRO A 109 7.12 0.34 -8.51
CA PRO A 109 6.27 -0.23 -9.55
C PRO A 109 4.82 -0.40 -9.06
N HIS A 110 4.63 -0.61 -7.76
CA HIS A 110 3.35 -0.81 -7.11
C HIS A 110 3.17 0.25 -6.02
N VAL A 111 2.22 1.16 -6.23
CA VAL A 111 1.88 2.21 -5.27
C VAL A 111 0.44 1.98 -4.82
N GLN A 112 0.29 1.70 -3.52
CA GLN A 112 -1.00 1.65 -2.88
C GLN A 112 -1.44 3.05 -2.44
N ALA A 113 -2.75 3.27 -2.46
CA ALA A 113 -3.42 4.40 -1.87
C ALA A 113 -4.18 3.94 -0.63
N THR A 114 -3.97 4.62 0.48
CA THR A 114 -4.68 4.38 1.74
C THR A 114 -5.42 5.63 2.17
N PHE A 115 -6.69 5.47 2.54
CA PHE A 115 -7.57 6.56 2.95
C PHE A 115 -8.63 6.03 3.93
N TRP A 116 -9.27 6.90 4.70
CA TRP A 116 -10.14 6.44 5.79
C TRP A 116 -11.49 5.90 5.33
N GLU A 117 -12.12 6.54 4.35
CA GLU A 117 -13.46 6.20 3.90
C GLU A 117 -13.60 6.35 2.38
N LEU A 118 -14.41 5.49 1.77
CA LEU A 118 -14.83 5.58 0.38
C LEU A 118 -16.27 6.08 0.33
N ARG A 119 -16.50 7.24 -0.29
CA ARG A 119 -17.84 7.80 -0.49
C ARG A 119 -18.34 7.54 -1.90
N LYS A 120 -19.66 7.45 -2.07
CA LYS A 120 -20.27 7.07 -3.35
C LYS A 120 -19.98 8.09 -4.46
N GLU A 121 -19.95 9.36 -4.10
CA GLU A 121 -19.65 10.49 -4.97
C GLU A 121 -18.21 10.49 -5.51
N GLU A 122 -17.30 9.76 -4.86
CA GLU A 122 -15.90 9.62 -5.28
C GLU A 122 -15.73 8.56 -6.37
N ILE A 123 -16.74 7.71 -6.57
CA ILE A 123 -16.71 6.63 -7.56
C ILE A 123 -16.94 7.20 -8.96
N LYS A 124 -15.98 6.97 -9.86
CA LYS A 124 -16.05 7.37 -11.27
C LYS A 124 -16.62 6.28 -12.16
N LYS A 125 -16.17 5.05 -11.96
CA LYS A 125 -16.58 3.90 -12.78
C LYS A 125 -16.59 2.61 -11.97
N ILE A 126 -17.47 1.71 -12.36
CA ILE A 126 -17.59 0.37 -11.82
C ILE A 126 -17.56 -0.61 -12.98
N TRP A 127 -16.68 -1.59 -12.94
CA TRP A 127 -16.71 -2.74 -13.83
C TRP A 127 -17.07 -3.98 -13.04
N LYS A 128 -17.96 -4.77 -13.62
CA LYS A 128 -18.31 -6.10 -13.14
C LYS A 128 -17.64 -7.10 -14.06
N TYR A 129 -17.00 -8.09 -13.46
CA TYR A 129 -16.44 -9.22 -14.17
C TYR A 129 -17.11 -10.49 -13.68
N ASN A 130 -17.88 -11.07 -14.58
CA ASN A 130 -18.44 -12.41 -14.45
C ASN A 130 -17.55 -13.33 -15.27
N LYS A 131 -17.06 -14.40 -14.63
CA LYS A 131 -16.39 -15.48 -15.33
C LYS A 131 -17.35 -16.17 -16.30
#